data_AF-A0A1I5Z290-F1
#
_entry.id   AF-A0A1I5Z290-F1
#
_cell.length_a   1.000
_cell.length_b   1.000
_cell.length_c   1.000
_cell.angle_alpha   90.00
_cell.angle_beta   90.00
_cell.angle_gamma   90.00
#
_symmetry.space_group_name_H-M   'P 1'
#
loop_
_entity.id
_entity.type
_entity.pdbx_description
1 polymer ?
#
loop_
_entity_poly.entity_id
_entity_poly.type
_entity_poly.pdbx_seq_one_letter_code
_entity_poly.pdbx_strand_id
1 'polypeptide(L)'
;MAAETKNRKTRASRDHGRSQAQTLGFSVQTEDRPTLDELVDYFGDGNRSAYLRATYRVMKSIMLAEQMRDLQAYGQQRTAELGIEPAEVPDRIREFLKGKDEA
;
A
#
# COMPACT_ATOMS: atom_id res chain seq x y z
N MET A 1 -26.74 -44.95 32.71
CA MET A 1 -27.54 -44.08 31.82
C MET A 1 -27.05 -42.64 32.05
N ALA A 2 -26.14 -42.03 31.29
CA ALA A 2 -26.09 -41.83 29.83
C ALA A 2 -27.40 -41.22 29.30
N ALA A 3 -27.47 -40.09 28.60
CA ALA A 3 -26.48 -39.04 28.24
C ALA A 3 -27.24 -37.66 28.19
N GLU A 4 -26.78 -36.51 27.69
CA GLU A 4 -25.65 -36.09 26.84
C GLU A 4 -25.38 -34.57 27.08
N THR A 5 -24.16 -34.15 27.46
CA THR A 5 -23.81 -32.71 27.52
C THR A 5 -23.45 -32.20 26.12
N LYS A 6 -24.42 -31.61 25.42
CA LYS A 6 -24.23 -31.00 24.09
C LYS A 6 -23.33 -29.77 24.16
N ASN A 7 -22.02 -30.03 24.04
CA ASN A 7 -20.96 -29.04 23.88
C ASN A 7 -21.17 -28.25 22.58
N ARG A 8 -22.00 -27.19 22.64
CA ARG A 8 -22.18 -26.23 21.55
C ARG A 8 -20.93 -25.38 21.44
N LYS A 9 -19.91 -25.96 20.80
CA LYS A 9 -18.66 -25.32 20.40
C LYS A 9 -19.01 -24.02 19.66
N THR A 10 -18.88 -22.89 20.34
CA THR A 10 -19.02 -21.57 19.75
C THR A 10 -17.91 -21.41 18.73
N ARG A 11 -18.23 -21.73 17.46
CA ARG A 11 -17.45 -21.27 16.32
C ARG A 11 -17.42 -19.76 16.44
N ALA A 12 -16.29 -19.21 16.89
CA ALA A 12 -16.05 -17.78 16.85
C ALA A 12 -16.34 -17.34 15.41
N SER A 13 -17.38 -16.52 15.25
CA SER A 13 -17.60 -15.83 13.99
C SER A 13 -16.31 -15.10 13.70
N ARG A 14 -15.63 -15.50 12.62
CA ARG A 14 -14.54 -14.72 12.05
C ARG A 14 -15.19 -13.49 11.45
N ASP A 15 -15.50 -12.53 12.30
CA ASP A 15 -15.86 -11.19 11.91
C ASP A 15 -14.64 -10.64 11.17
N HIS A 16 -14.67 -10.77 9.85
CA HIS A 16 -13.79 -10.02 8.97
C HIS A 16 -14.34 -8.61 9.04
N GLY A 17 -13.94 -7.92 10.12
CA GLY A 17 -14.61 -6.73 10.64
C GLY A 17 -14.95 -5.81 9.50
N ARG A 18 -16.27 -5.65 9.25
CA ARG A 18 -16.76 -4.87 8.12
C ARG A 18 -16.09 -3.51 8.15
N SER A 19 -15.24 -3.23 7.17
CA SER A 19 -14.60 -1.93 6.98
C SER A 19 -15.65 -0.91 6.55
N GLN A 20 -16.46 -0.49 7.52
CA GLN A 20 -17.40 0.61 7.34
C GLN A 20 -16.60 1.85 6.92
N ALA A 21 -17.10 2.52 5.88
CA ALA A 21 -16.53 3.80 5.46
C ALA A 21 -16.68 4.80 6.62
N GLN A 22 -15.56 5.25 7.18
CA GLN A 22 -15.55 6.32 8.17
C GLN A 22 -15.63 7.66 7.46
N THR A 23 -16.53 8.53 7.90
CA THR A 23 -16.65 9.89 7.37
C THR A 23 -15.50 10.75 7.92
N LEU A 24 -14.62 11.19 7.03
CA LEU A 24 -13.55 12.14 7.36
C LEU A 24 -13.97 13.54 6.89
N GLY A 25 -14.06 14.48 7.83
CA GLY A 25 -14.23 15.90 7.53
C GLY A 25 -12.88 16.55 7.21
N PHE A 26 -12.84 17.44 6.23
CA PHE A 26 -11.65 18.19 5.85
C PHE A 26 -12.01 19.67 5.66
N SER A 27 -11.12 20.55 6.13
CA SER A 27 -11.22 21.99 5.87
C SER A 27 -10.75 22.28 4.45
N VAL A 28 -11.42 23.19 3.76
CA VAL A 28 -11.10 23.70 2.43
C VAL A 28 -11.10 25.22 2.53
N GLN A 29 -10.19 25.91 1.85
CA GLN A 29 -10.28 27.37 1.75
C GLN A 29 -11.52 27.75 0.93
N THR A 30 -12.08 28.93 1.17
CA THR A 30 -13.32 29.36 0.49
C THR A 30 -13.11 29.46 -1.02
N GLU A 31 -11.90 29.87 -1.41
CA GLU A 31 -11.43 30.12 -2.76
C GLU A 31 -11.23 28.82 -3.56
N ASP A 32 -10.82 27.74 -2.90
CA ASP A 32 -10.64 26.41 -3.52
C ASP A 32 -11.97 25.67 -3.73
N ARG A 33 -13.05 26.13 -3.10
CA ARG A 33 -14.31 25.38 -3.06
C ARG A 33 -14.98 25.19 -4.43
N PRO A 34 -15.07 26.20 -5.33
CA PRO A 34 -15.63 26.02 -6.66
C PRO A 34 -14.85 24.97 -7.47
N THR A 35 -13.52 25.06 -7.46
CA THR A 35 -12.62 24.12 -8.14
C THR A 35 -12.78 22.69 -7.61
N LEU A 36 -12.90 22.53 -6.28
CA LEU A 36 -13.14 21.21 -5.69
C LEU A 36 -14.49 20.63 -6.13
N ASP A 37 -15.55 21.42 -6.13
CA ASP A 37 -16.88 20.94 -6.50
C ASP A 37 -16.93 20.60 -8.02
N GLU A 38 -16.28 21.36 -8.90
CA GLU A 38 -16.10 21.02 -10.33
C GLU A 38 -15.33 19.68 -10.52
N LEU A 39 -14.21 19.50 -9.82
CA LEU A 39 -13.42 18.26 -9.90
C LEU A 39 -14.18 17.05 -9.35
N VAL A 40 -15.03 17.25 -8.34
CA VAL A 40 -15.88 16.21 -7.76
C VAL A 40 -17.00 15.82 -8.71
N ASP A 41 -17.61 16.78 -9.40
CA ASP A 41 -18.64 16.51 -10.41
C ASP A 41 -18.04 15.78 -11.62
N TYR A 42 -16.89 16.24 -12.12
CA TYR A 42 -16.26 15.67 -13.33
C TYR A 42 -15.55 14.31 -13.11
N PHE A 43 -14.77 14.16 -12.03
CA PHE A 43 -13.98 12.94 -11.78
C PHE A 43 -14.59 12.00 -10.72
N GLY A 44 -15.62 12.46 -10.00
CA GLY A 44 -16.24 11.71 -8.90
C GLY A 44 -17.72 11.44 -9.06
N ASP A 45 -18.33 11.80 -10.20
CA ASP A 45 -19.78 11.72 -10.43
C ASP A 45 -20.60 12.42 -9.32
N GLY A 46 -20.11 13.59 -8.86
CA GLY A 46 -20.67 14.36 -7.74
C GLY A 46 -20.37 13.79 -6.34
N ASN A 47 -19.68 12.64 -6.26
CA ASN A 47 -19.37 11.96 -5.01
C ASN A 47 -17.95 12.29 -4.54
N ARG A 48 -17.84 13.19 -3.55
CA ARG A 48 -16.56 13.58 -2.92
C ARG A 48 -15.71 12.38 -2.50
N SER A 49 -16.32 11.33 -1.94
CA SER A 49 -15.59 10.13 -1.53
C SER A 49 -15.14 9.26 -2.71
N ALA A 50 -15.81 9.31 -3.86
CA ALA A 50 -15.37 8.62 -5.07
C ALA A 50 -14.17 9.33 -5.70
N TYR A 51 -14.28 10.64 -5.92
CA TYR A 51 -13.18 11.51 -6.35
C TYR A 51 -11.93 11.30 -5.48
N LEU A 52 -12.10 11.42 -4.16
CA LEU A 52 -11.01 11.32 -3.19
C LEU A 52 -10.30 9.95 -3.22
N ARG A 53 -11.06 8.85 -3.37
CA ARG A 53 -10.49 7.50 -3.54
C ARG A 53 -9.73 7.33 -4.85
N ALA A 54 -10.14 8.00 -5.93
CA ALA A 54 -9.41 7.99 -7.19
C ALA A 54 -8.10 8.78 -7.05
N THR A 55 -8.17 10.01 -6.55
CA THR A 55 -7.02 10.91 -6.35
C THR A 55 -5.94 10.28 -5.49
N TYR A 56 -6.29 9.66 -4.35
CA TYR A 56 -5.30 9.02 -3.49
C TYR A 56 -4.55 7.85 -4.15
N ARG A 57 -5.19 7.11 -5.07
CA ARG A 57 -4.50 6.03 -5.81
C ARG A 57 -3.43 6.60 -6.72
N VAL A 58 -3.73 7.69 -7.42
CA VAL A 58 -2.79 8.41 -8.30
C VAL A 58 -1.63 9.01 -7.48
N MET A 59 -1.94 9.74 -6.40
CA MET A 59 -0.91 10.33 -5.54
C MET A 59 -0.03 9.27 -4.89
N LYS A 60 -0.59 8.12 -4.48
CA LYS A 60 0.18 7.00 -3.94
C LYS A 60 1.07 6.34 -5.00
N SER A 61 0.63 6.24 -6.26
CA SER A 61 1.49 5.70 -7.33
C SER A 61 2.64 6.64 -7.67
N ILE A 62 2.43 7.97 -7.65
CA ILE A 62 3.48 8.97 -7.86
C ILE A 62 4.53 8.86 -6.74
N MET A 63 4.09 8.89 -5.48
CA MET A 63 4.98 8.77 -4.32
C MET A 63 5.79 7.46 -4.32
N LEU A 64 5.19 6.34 -4.74
CA LEU A 64 5.92 5.08 -4.89
C LEU A 64 6.94 5.13 -6.04
N ALA A 65 6.60 5.75 -7.17
CA ALA A 65 7.54 5.91 -8.29
C ALA A 65 8.72 6.84 -7.96
N GLU A 66 8.52 7.84 -7.10
CA GLU A 66 9.60 8.65 -6.51
C GLU A 66 10.50 7.78 -5.62
N GLN A 67 9.93 7.10 -4.62
CA GLN A 67 10.67 6.21 -3.73
C GLN A 67 11.45 5.11 -4.47
N MET A 68 10.89 4.55 -5.55
CA MET A 68 11.58 3.55 -6.37
C MET A 68 12.76 4.14 -7.16
N ARG A 69 12.66 5.39 -7.65
CA ARG A 69 13.77 6.07 -8.34
C ARG A 69 14.91 6.36 -7.37
N ASP A 70 14.60 6.84 -6.16
CA ASP A 70 15.60 7.11 -5.13
C ASP A 70 16.34 5.83 -4.70
N LEU A 71 15.60 4.73 -4.50
CA LEU A 71 16.17 3.42 -4.19
C LEU A 71 17.04 2.87 -5.32
N GLN A 72 16.65 3.07 -6.59
CA GLN A 72 17.45 2.68 -7.75
C GLN A 72 18.74 3.49 -7.85
N ALA A 73 18.67 4.81 -7.66
CA ALA A 73 19.84 5.70 -7.68
C ALA A 73 20.83 5.33 -6.55
N TYR A 74 20.34 5.11 -5.33
CA TYR A 74 21.16 4.62 -4.21
C TYR A 74 21.82 3.27 -4.53
N GLY A 75 21.06 2.32 -5.08
CA GLY A 75 21.57 1.01 -5.47
C GLY A 75 22.69 1.11 -6.50
N GLN A 76 22.47 1.87 -7.58
CA GLN A 76 23.47 2.11 -8.64
C GLN A 76 24.74 2.78 -8.11
N GLN A 77 24.60 3.79 -7.24
CA GLN A 77 25.75 4.43 -6.61
C GLN A 77 26.55 3.41 -5.78
N ARG A 78 25.90 2.62 -4.94
CA ARG A 78 26.57 1.63 -4.09
C ARG A 78 27.23 0.50 -4.88
N THR A 79 26.62 0.02 -5.96
CA THR A 79 27.25 -1.01 -6.80
C THR A 79 28.46 -0.45 -7.53
N ALA A 80 28.39 0.78 -8.03
CA ALA A 80 29.54 1.46 -8.64
C ALA A 80 30.68 1.71 -7.64
N GLU A 81 30.38 2.14 -6.41
CA GLU A 81 31.37 2.28 -5.32
C GLU A 81 32.07 0.95 -4.97
N LEU A 82 31.38 -0.18 -5.15
CA LEU A 82 31.90 -1.53 -4.92
C LEU A 82 32.53 -2.18 -6.17
N GLY A 83 32.52 -1.50 -7.32
CA GLY A 83 32.97 -2.06 -8.60
C GLY A 83 32.15 -3.25 -9.10
N ILE A 84 30.88 -3.33 -8.70
CA ILE A 84 29.93 -4.39 -9.10
C ILE A 84 29.10 -3.90 -10.27
N GLU A 85 29.08 -4.65 -11.37
CA GLU A 85 28.20 -4.32 -12.50
C GLU A 85 26.74 -4.63 -12.15
N PRO A 86 25.74 -3.79 -12.54
CA PRO A 86 24.33 -4.01 -12.18
C PRO A 86 23.77 -5.38 -12.58
N ALA A 87 24.32 -5.99 -13.63
CA ALA A 87 23.96 -7.33 -14.09
C ALA A 87 24.45 -8.47 -13.16
N GLU A 88 25.49 -8.24 -12.35
CA GLU A 88 26.08 -9.24 -11.44
C GLU A 88 25.36 -9.30 -10.10
N VAL A 89 24.63 -8.24 -9.73
CA VAL A 89 23.94 -8.10 -8.43
C VAL A 89 23.05 -9.30 -8.10
N PRO A 90 22.23 -9.88 -9.02
CA PRO A 90 21.42 -11.05 -8.71
C PRO A 90 22.25 -12.29 -8.35
N ASP A 91 23.41 -12.47 -8.99
CA ASP A 91 24.28 -13.63 -8.74
C ASP A 91 25.08 -13.46 -7.44
N ARG A 92 25.53 -12.24 -7.12
CA ARG A 92 26.09 -11.91 -5.80
C ARG A 92 25.10 -12.15 -4.65
N ILE A 93 23.81 -11.81 -4.85
CA ILE A 93 22.76 -12.10 -3.86
C ILE A 93 22.55 -13.61 -3.71
N ARG A 94 22.54 -14.38 -4.81
CA ARG A 94 22.43 -15.86 -4.76
C ARG A 94 23.61 -16.50 -4.05
N GLU A 95 24.83 -16.04 -4.31
CA GLU A 95 26.07 -16.47 -3.65
C GLU A 95 25.98 -16.23 -2.13
N PHE A 96 25.62 -15.01 -1.72
CA PHE A 96 25.46 -14.64 -0.31
C PHE A 96 24.37 -15.44 0.41
N LEU A 97 23.24 -15.71 -0.23
CA LEU A 97 22.15 -16.48 0.38
C LEU A 97 22.51 -17.96 0.54
N LYS A 98 23.17 -18.57 -0.45
CA LYS A 98 23.64 -19.98 -0.36
C LYS A 98 24.60 -20.18 0.81
N GLY A 99 25.57 -19.28 0.99
CA GLY A 99 26.51 -19.33 2.11
C GLY A 99 25.87 -19.14 3.49
N LYS A 100 24.56 -18.88 3.55
CA LYS A 100 23.78 -18.68 4.77
C LYS A 100 22.89 -19.87 5.14
N ASP A 101 22.72 -20.83 4.23
CA ASP A 101 22.02 -22.11 4.47
C ASP A 101 23.00 -23.23 4.91
N GLU A 102 24.31 -23.02 4.77
CA GLU A 102 25.38 -23.96 5.16
C GLU A 102 26.09 -23.59 6.48
N ALA A 103 25.57 -22.61 7.25
CA ALA A 103 26.16 -22.06 8.48
C ALA A 103 25.16 -21.98 9.65
#